data_AF-H5UP33-F1
#
_entry.id   AF-H5UP33-F1
#
_cell.length_a   1.000
_cell.length_b   1.000
_cell.length_c   1.000
_cell.angle_alpha   90.00
_cell.angle_beta   90.00
_cell.angle_gamma   90.00
#
_symmetry.space_group_name_H-M   'P 1'
#
loop_
_entity.id
_entity.type
_entity.pdbx_description
1 polymer ?
#
loop_
_entity_poly.entity_id
_entity_poly.type
_entity_poly.pdbx_seq_one_letter_code
_entity_poly.pdbx_strand_id
1 'polypeptide(L)'
;MRAHRILATGLVALLLAGPATVAGEAEAATQRSTTTTTTTATTTATTASRYRVVRAAKVRRHAARPAPSTLTSITRAVHRSEYTAGVPASSYSVTGLRTSGSWARVVLAPHRPADLDAATVVLRRTKGQWRVVDLGTYGVGCDVTSAATQKALRLECD
;
A
#
# COMPACT_ATOMS: atom_id res chain seq x y z
N MET A 1 18.21 -50.05 15.39
CA MET A 1 19.08 -48.86 15.49
C MET A 1 19.90 -48.74 14.22
N ARG A 2 19.54 -47.83 13.31
CA ARG A 2 20.36 -47.45 12.16
C ARG A 2 20.13 -45.96 11.89
N ALA A 3 21.18 -45.19 12.13
CA ALA A 3 21.31 -43.78 11.80
C ALA A 3 21.68 -43.62 10.33
N HIS A 4 21.27 -42.48 9.74
CA HIS A 4 21.99 -41.66 8.75
C HIS A 4 21.01 -41.00 7.77
N ARG A 5 21.06 -39.66 7.69
CA ARG A 5 21.42 -38.87 6.49
C ARG A 5 21.21 -37.38 6.81
N ILE A 6 22.30 -36.66 7.11
CA ILE A 6 22.99 -35.69 6.24
C ILE A 6 22.13 -34.44 5.97
N LEU A 7 22.37 -33.40 6.78
CA LEU A 7 21.95 -32.02 6.52
C LEU A 7 22.93 -31.41 5.51
N ALA A 8 22.44 -31.07 4.32
CA ALA A 8 23.19 -30.34 3.31
C ALA A 8 23.07 -28.84 3.60
N THR A 9 24.13 -28.25 4.14
CA THR A 9 24.36 -26.81 4.23
C THR A 9 24.82 -26.33 2.85
N GLY A 10 24.04 -25.47 2.19
CA GLY A 10 24.35 -24.96 0.86
C GLY A 10 24.04 -23.47 0.77
N LEU A 11 25.03 -22.67 1.16
CA LEU A 11 25.12 -21.22 1.08
C LEU A 11 25.04 -20.75 -0.39
N VAL A 12 24.12 -19.86 -0.74
CA VAL A 12 24.10 -19.18 -2.05
C VAL A 12 24.31 -17.68 -1.83
N ALA A 13 25.47 -17.20 -2.29
CA ALA A 13 25.81 -15.78 -2.39
C ALA A 13 25.45 -15.28 -3.79
N LEU A 14 24.88 -14.07 -3.90
CA LEU A 14 24.95 -13.30 -5.14
C LEU A 14 25.11 -11.80 -4.82
N LEU A 15 26.32 -11.30 -5.03
CA LEU A 15 26.65 -9.88 -5.16
C LEU A 15 26.07 -9.35 -6.48
N LEU A 16 25.44 -8.18 -6.45
CA LEU A 16 25.40 -7.27 -7.60
C LEU A 16 25.54 -5.82 -7.11
N ALA A 17 26.61 -5.18 -7.57
CA ALA A 17 26.93 -3.76 -7.42
C ALA A 17 26.32 -2.95 -8.60
N GLY A 18 26.01 -1.66 -8.39
CA GLY A 18 25.83 -0.70 -9.49
C GLY A 18 25.02 0.55 -9.13
N PRO A 19 25.31 1.72 -9.74
CA PRO A 19 25.41 3.00 -9.04
C PRO A 19 24.19 3.93 -9.14
N ALA A 20 24.07 4.86 -8.18
CA ALA A 20 23.13 5.97 -8.22
C ALA A 20 23.82 7.24 -8.75
N THR A 21 23.35 7.75 -9.89
CA THR A 21 23.62 9.10 -10.41
C THR A 21 22.30 9.83 -10.55
N VAL A 22 22.15 10.97 -9.88
CA VAL A 22 21.19 12.03 -10.25
C VAL A 22 21.78 13.39 -9.86
N ALA A 23 22.29 14.09 -10.87
CA ALA A 23 22.27 15.56 -10.95
C ALA A 23 20.79 16.00 -11.04
N GLY A 24 20.31 17.12 -10.52
CA GLY A 24 20.93 18.42 -10.32
C GLY A 24 20.53 19.35 -11.46
N GLU A 25 19.39 20.05 -11.35
CA GLU A 25 18.96 21.17 -12.22
C GLU A 25 17.79 21.90 -11.50
N ALA A 26 18.03 22.97 -10.76
CA ALA A 26 18.24 24.36 -11.20
C ALA A 26 16.94 25.03 -11.70
N GLU A 27 16.24 25.70 -10.77
CA GLU A 27 15.25 26.74 -11.06
C GLU A 27 15.93 27.93 -11.72
N ALA A 28 15.56 28.20 -12.98
CA ALA A 28 15.99 29.38 -13.71
C ALA A 28 14.80 30.34 -13.92
N ALA A 29 15.10 31.60 -13.66
CA ALA A 29 14.22 32.74 -13.59
C ALA A 29 13.82 33.32 -14.97
N THR A 30 12.73 34.09 -14.96
CA THR A 30 12.58 35.42 -15.61
C THR A 30 12.88 35.60 -17.11
N GLN A 31 11.83 35.95 -17.89
CA GLN A 31 11.71 37.11 -18.82
C GLN A 31 10.45 36.95 -19.70
N ARG A 32 9.43 37.82 -19.65
CA ARG A 32 9.25 39.21 -20.15
C ARG A 32 9.22 39.34 -21.68
N SER A 33 8.09 39.92 -22.15
CA SER A 33 7.90 40.79 -23.32
C SER A 33 7.52 40.21 -24.70
N THR A 34 6.28 40.57 -25.09
CA THR A 34 5.81 41.12 -26.39
C THR A 34 6.36 40.59 -27.71
N THR A 35 5.45 40.21 -28.63
CA THR A 35 5.40 40.74 -30.01
C THR A 35 4.02 40.46 -30.63
N THR A 36 3.39 41.52 -31.13
CA THR A 36 2.21 41.51 -32.00
C THR A 36 2.61 41.06 -33.40
N THR A 37 1.87 40.13 -34.01
CA THR A 37 1.88 39.98 -35.48
C THR A 37 0.48 39.61 -35.96
N THR A 38 -0.15 40.56 -36.64
CA THR A 38 -1.36 40.37 -37.44
C THR A 38 -0.97 39.65 -38.73
N THR A 39 -1.61 38.52 -39.05
CA THR A 39 -1.61 37.98 -40.41
C THR A 39 -2.94 37.29 -40.69
N THR A 40 -3.67 37.89 -41.61
CA THR A 40 -4.87 37.40 -42.30
C THR A 40 -4.51 36.20 -43.17
N ALA A 41 -5.21 35.07 -43.07
CA ALA A 41 -5.38 34.15 -44.20
C ALA A 41 -6.39 33.01 -43.92
N THR A 42 -7.44 33.04 -44.74
CA THR A 42 -8.03 31.88 -45.43
C THR A 42 -8.89 30.91 -44.63
N THR A 43 -10.20 31.16 -44.72
CA THR A 43 -11.27 30.20 -44.48
C THR A 43 -11.15 29.02 -45.45
N THR A 44 -10.52 27.94 -45.02
CA THR A 44 -10.63 26.64 -45.69
C THR A 44 -11.72 25.84 -44.98
N ALA A 45 -12.86 25.67 -45.66
CA ALA A 45 -13.95 24.80 -45.23
C ALA A 45 -13.43 23.36 -45.11
N THR A 46 -13.00 23.00 -43.89
CA THR A 46 -12.62 21.64 -43.53
C THR A 46 -13.88 20.96 -43.02
N THR A 47 -14.31 19.93 -43.74
CA THR A 47 -15.35 18.98 -43.35
C THR A 47 -15.29 18.74 -41.84
N ALA A 48 -16.34 19.14 -41.12
CA ALA A 48 -16.42 19.04 -39.67
C ALA A 48 -16.37 17.56 -39.28
N SER A 49 -15.16 17.05 -39.06
CA SER A 49 -14.95 15.78 -38.38
C SER A 49 -15.57 15.93 -37.00
N ARG A 50 -16.69 15.24 -36.79
CA ARG A 50 -17.40 15.23 -35.52
C ARG A 50 -16.55 14.43 -34.53
N TYR A 51 -15.49 15.04 -34.01
CA TYR A 51 -14.79 14.50 -32.86
C TYR A 51 -15.74 14.57 -31.67
N ARG A 52 -16.33 13.43 -31.34
CA ARG A 52 -17.08 13.25 -30.10
C ARG A 52 -16.08 13.29 -28.96
N VAL A 53 -15.89 14.45 -28.36
CA VAL A 53 -15.14 14.58 -27.10
C VAL A 53 -15.95 13.83 -26.03
N VAL A 54 -15.64 12.56 -25.84
CA VAL A 54 -16.17 11.79 -24.71
C VAL A 54 -15.45 12.35 -23.49
N ARG A 55 -16.12 13.24 -22.74
CA ARG A 55 -15.62 13.65 -21.42
C ARG A 55 -15.31 12.37 -20.66
N ALA A 56 -14.05 12.20 -20.25
CA ALA A 56 -13.68 11.12 -19.35
C ALA A 56 -14.58 11.26 -18.11
N ALA A 57 -15.54 10.34 -17.98
CA ALA A 57 -16.38 10.30 -16.80
C ALA A 57 -15.43 10.17 -15.62
N LYS A 58 -15.48 11.14 -14.70
CA LYS A 58 -14.69 11.14 -13.48
C LYS A 58 -15.16 9.95 -12.67
N VAL A 59 -14.56 8.78 -12.88
CA VAL A 59 -14.83 7.57 -12.10
C VAL A 59 -14.39 7.89 -10.69
N ARG A 60 -15.34 8.35 -9.87
CA ARG A 60 -15.16 8.45 -8.43
C ARG A 60 -15.00 7.01 -7.95
N ARG A 61 -13.76 6.57 -7.80
CA ARG A 61 -13.45 5.33 -7.07
C ARG A 61 -13.85 5.59 -5.63
N HIS A 62 -15.12 5.33 -5.30
CA HIS A 62 -15.50 5.17 -3.92
C HIS A 62 -14.66 4.01 -3.38
N ALA A 63 -13.92 4.27 -2.29
CA ALA A 63 -13.21 3.22 -1.58
C ALA A 63 -14.28 2.21 -1.16
N ALA A 64 -14.32 1.06 -1.85
CA ALA A 64 -15.30 0.03 -1.59
C ALA A 64 -15.17 -0.36 -0.11
N ARG A 65 -16.26 -0.23 0.64
CA ARG A 65 -16.29 -0.73 2.01
C ARG A 65 -15.95 -2.22 1.95
N PRO A 66 -14.96 -2.70 2.74
CA PRO A 66 -14.59 -4.11 2.72
C PRO A 66 -15.82 -4.99 3.00
N ALA A 67 -15.99 -6.06 2.23
CA ALA A 67 -17.06 -7.02 2.46
C ALA A 67 -16.95 -7.60 3.88
N PRO A 68 -18.06 -7.85 4.60
CA PRO A 68 -18.04 -8.41 5.95
C PRO A 68 -17.21 -9.70 6.08
N SER A 69 -17.23 -10.55 5.03
CA SER A 69 -16.44 -11.78 4.94
C SER A 69 -14.92 -11.54 4.98
N THR A 70 -14.45 -10.38 4.52
CA THR A 70 -13.04 -9.99 4.57
C THR A 70 -12.60 -9.73 6.00
N LEU A 71 -13.42 -9.00 6.77
CA LEU A 71 -13.13 -8.73 8.17
C LEU A 71 -13.08 -10.03 8.96
N THR A 72 -14.07 -10.92 8.83
CA THR A 72 -14.06 -12.23 9.52
C THR A 72 -12.81 -13.05 9.20
N SER A 73 -12.39 -13.05 7.93
CA SER A 73 -11.19 -13.79 7.52
C SER A 73 -9.90 -13.18 8.09
N ILE A 74 -9.82 -11.86 8.16
CA ILE A 74 -8.70 -11.13 8.77
C ILE A 74 -8.69 -11.33 10.29
N THR A 75 -9.83 -11.19 10.97
CA THR A 75 -9.96 -11.46 12.42
C THR A 75 -9.46 -12.86 12.76
N ARG A 76 -9.86 -13.86 11.97
CA ARG A 76 -9.40 -15.24 12.16
C ARG A 76 -7.89 -15.42 11.89
N ALA A 77 -7.32 -14.64 10.98
CA ALA A 77 -5.88 -14.65 10.74
C ALA A 77 -5.12 -13.99 11.89
N VAL A 78 -5.62 -12.87 12.42
CA VAL A 78 -5.07 -12.21 13.62
C VAL A 78 -5.11 -13.17 14.79
N HIS A 79 -6.26 -13.75 15.15
CA HIS A 79 -6.37 -14.60 16.35
C HIS A 79 -5.51 -15.86 16.33
N ARG A 80 -5.12 -16.35 15.15
CA ARG A 80 -4.26 -17.53 14.99
C ARG A 80 -2.80 -17.19 14.74
N SER A 81 -2.49 -15.90 14.78
CA SER A 81 -1.15 -15.39 14.57
C SER A 81 -0.27 -15.68 15.78
N GLU A 82 1.01 -16.00 15.54
CA GLU A 82 2.00 -16.09 16.61
C GLU A 82 2.14 -14.75 17.36
N TYR A 83 1.97 -13.62 16.66
CA TYR A 83 2.03 -12.27 17.24
C TYR A 83 0.97 -11.99 18.31
N THR A 84 -0.13 -12.74 18.35
CA THR A 84 -1.20 -12.55 19.37
C THR A 84 -1.39 -13.79 20.23
N ALA A 85 -0.49 -14.78 20.17
CA ALA A 85 -0.67 -16.06 20.87
C ALA A 85 -0.73 -15.91 22.40
N GLY A 86 -0.10 -14.87 22.96
CA GLY A 86 -0.12 -14.57 24.40
C GLY A 86 -1.32 -13.74 24.87
N VAL A 87 -2.19 -13.27 23.97
CA VAL A 87 -3.30 -12.36 24.30
C VAL A 87 -4.63 -13.05 23.99
N PRO A 88 -5.54 -13.21 24.99
CA PRO A 88 -6.84 -13.82 24.73
C PRO A 88 -7.63 -13.05 23.67
N ALA A 89 -8.18 -13.74 22.67
CA ALA A 89 -8.95 -13.12 21.60
C ALA A 89 -10.20 -12.34 22.07
N SER A 90 -10.70 -12.62 23.27
CA SER A 90 -11.82 -11.90 23.91
C SER A 90 -11.41 -10.59 24.59
N SER A 91 -10.11 -10.28 24.66
CA SER A 91 -9.59 -9.08 25.34
C SER A 91 -9.48 -7.87 24.42
N TYR A 92 -9.65 -8.05 23.10
CA TYR A 92 -9.59 -6.97 22.12
C TYR A 92 -10.57 -7.19 20.96
N SER A 93 -10.86 -6.11 20.25
CA SER A 93 -11.65 -6.09 19.02
C SER A 93 -10.81 -5.71 17.82
N VAL A 94 -11.03 -6.39 16.69
CA VAL A 94 -10.40 -6.07 15.40
C VAL A 94 -11.25 -5.02 14.69
N THR A 95 -10.71 -3.81 14.54
CA THR A 95 -11.42 -2.65 13.99
C THR A 95 -10.57 -1.94 12.92
N GLY A 96 -11.06 -0.81 12.38
CA GLY A 96 -10.25 0.07 11.53
C GLY A 96 -9.81 -0.55 10.20
N LEU A 97 -10.53 -1.55 9.68
CA LEU A 97 -10.13 -2.29 8.48
C LEU A 97 -9.96 -1.39 7.26
N ARG A 98 -8.74 -1.42 6.70
CA ARG A 98 -8.39 -0.85 5.40
C ARG A 98 -7.75 -1.94 4.54
N THR A 99 -8.01 -1.92 3.24
CA THR A 99 -7.44 -2.89 2.30
C THR A 99 -6.91 -2.16 1.07
N SER A 100 -5.83 -2.68 0.51
CA SER A 100 -5.24 -2.21 -0.75
C SER A 100 -4.58 -3.40 -1.46
N GLY A 101 -5.21 -3.91 -2.52
CA GLY A 101 -4.73 -5.07 -3.26
C GLY A 101 -4.62 -6.33 -2.38
N SER A 102 -3.39 -6.83 -2.21
CA SER A 102 -3.08 -7.98 -1.34
C SER A 102 -2.70 -7.57 0.09
N TRP A 103 -2.89 -6.31 0.47
CA TRP A 103 -2.54 -5.82 1.80
C TRP A 103 -3.77 -5.36 2.58
N ALA A 104 -3.70 -5.49 3.90
CA ALA A 104 -4.70 -4.98 4.82
C ALA A 104 -4.04 -4.39 6.07
N ARG A 105 -4.72 -3.40 6.65
CA ARG A 105 -4.44 -2.82 7.96
C ARG A 105 -5.68 -2.97 8.83
N VAL A 106 -5.50 -3.38 10.08
CA VAL A 106 -6.51 -3.30 11.14
C VAL A 106 -5.91 -2.72 12.41
N VAL A 107 -6.76 -2.33 13.35
CA VAL A 107 -6.37 -1.89 14.69
C VAL A 107 -6.96 -2.87 15.69
N LEU A 108 -6.14 -3.37 16.61
CA LEU A 108 -6.56 -4.11 17.78
C LEU A 108 -6.88 -3.10 18.86
N ALA A 109 -8.17 -2.96 19.17
CA ALA A 109 -8.66 -2.10 20.23
C ALA A 109 -8.92 -2.94 21.48
N PRO A 110 -8.14 -2.78 22.56
CA PRO A 110 -8.34 -3.53 23.80
C PRO A 110 -9.67 -3.12 24.45
N HIS A 111 -10.37 -4.09 25.03
CA HIS A 111 -11.59 -3.82 25.81
C HIS A 111 -11.28 -3.17 27.16
N ARG A 112 -10.08 -3.43 27.69
CA ARG A 112 -9.55 -2.85 28.92
C ARG A 112 -8.19 -2.21 28.62
N PRO A 113 -8.14 -0.90 28.34
CA PRO A 113 -6.91 -0.23 27.94
C PRO A 113 -5.86 -0.13 29.07
N ALA A 114 -6.22 -0.45 30.31
CA ALA A 114 -5.26 -0.52 31.42
C ALA A 114 -4.41 -1.80 31.40
N ASP A 115 -4.90 -2.87 30.76
CA ASP A 115 -4.26 -4.20 30.75
C ASP A 115 -3.51 -4.47 29.45
N LEU A 116 -3.90 -3.79 28.36
CA LEU A 116 -3.43 -4.03 27.00
C LEU A 116 -3.39 -2.71 26.24
N ASP A 117 -2.34 -2.54 25.44
CA ASP A 117 -2.22 -1.40 24.53
C ASP A 117 -2.92 -1.67 23.19
N ALA A 118 -3.38 -0.59 22.56
CA ALA A 118 -3.86 -0.66 21.19
C ALA A 118 -2.70 -0.88 20.21
N ALA A 119 -2.91 -1.73 19.20
CA ALA A 119 -1.88 -2.03 18.21
C ALA A 119 -2.43 -1.98 16.78
N THR A 120 -1.61 -1.54 15.84
CA THR A 120 -1.87 -1.68 14.41
C THR A 120 -1.30 -3.01 13.91
N VAL A 121 -2.05 -3.68 13.04
CA VAL A 121 -1.64 -4.94 12.41
C VAL A 121 -1.66 -4.78 10.91
N VAL A 122 -0.58 -5.18 10.27
CA VAL A 122 -0.46 -5.24 8.81
C VAL A 122 -0.49 -6.70 8.37
N LEU A 123 -1.34 -6.99 7.38
CA LEU A 123 -1.52 -8.32 6.84
C LEU A 123 -1.26 -8.35 5.35
N ARG A 124 -0.71 -9.47 4.88
CA ARG A 124 -0.55 -9.78 3.45
C ARG A 124 -1.39 -10.99 3.08
N ARG A 125 -2.07 -10.91 1.94
CA ARG A 125 -2.84 -11.99 1.35
C ARG A 125 -1.97 -12.77 0.37
N THR A 126 -1.72 -14.04 0.69
CA THR A 126 -0.94 -14.96 -0.15
C THR A 126 -1.78 -16.19 -0.42
N LYS A 127 -1.94 -16.56 -1.71
CA LYS A 127 -2.76 -17.72 -2.14
C LYS A 127 -4.18 -17.71 -1.52
N GLY A 128 -4.78 -16.52 -1.44
CA GLY A 128 -6.13 -16.34 -0.87
C GLY A 128 -6.22 -16.30 0.66
N GLN A 129 -5.12 -16.52 1.39
CA GLN A 129 -5.11 -16.49 2.85
C GLN A 129 -4.41 -15.24 3.39
N TRP A 130 -5.02 -14.61 4.40
CA TRP A 130 -4.41 -13.51 5.14
C TRP A 130 -3.40 -14.04 6.16
N ARG A 131 -2.25 -13.39 6.24
CA ARG A 131 -1.22 -13.64 7.26
C ARG A 131 -0.78 -12.31 7.83
N VAL A 132 -0.61 -12.26 9.16
CA VAL A 132 0.02 -11.12 9.82
C VAL A 132 1.48 -11.10 9.41
N VAL A 133 1.96 -9.95 8.96
CA VAL A 133 3.38 -9.75 8.64
C VAL A 133 4.07 -8.82 9.62
N ASP A 134 3.29 -7.97 10.29
CA ASP A 134 3.81 -6.98 11.21
C ASP A 134 2.71 -6.53 12.18
N LEU A 135 3.10 -6.21 13.41
CA LEU A 135 2.23 -5.79 14.51
C LEU A 135 3.01 -4.84 15.43
N GLY A 136 2.42 -3.69 15.75
CA GLY A 136 3.03 -2.76 16.69
C GLY A 136 2.20 -1.50 16.90
N THR A 137 2.73 -0.56 17.65
CA THR A 137 2.12 0.76 17.91
C THR A 137 2.57 1.80 16.89
N TYR A 138 3.79 1.66 16.36
CA TYR A 138 4.43 2.62 15.46
C TYR A 138 5.28 1.92 14.39
N GLY A 139 5.52 2.58 13.25
CA GLY A 139 6.38 2.07 12.17
C GLY A 139 5.86 0.79 11.48
N VAL A 140 4.60 0.42 11.75
CA VAL A 140 4.07 -0.89 11.34
C VAL A 140 3.87 -0.95 9.83
N GLY A 141 4.55 -1.89 9.18
CA GLY A 141 4.46 -2.17 7.76
C GLY A 141 5.35 -1.29 6.88
N CYS A 142 6.14 -0.38 7.46
CA CYS A 142 6.93 0.60 6.69
C CYS A 142 8.02 -0.06 5.85
N ASP A 143 8.73 -1.05 6.39
CA ASP A 143 9.83 -1.73 5.68
C ASP A 143 9.36 -2.80 4.70
N VAL A 144 8.11 -3.27 4.83
CA VAL A 144 7.57 -4.41 4.05
C VAL A 144 6.56 -4.01 2.99
N THR A 145 6.05 -2.78 3.04
CA THR A 145 5.08 -2.26 2.06
C THR A 145 5.69 -1.14 1.21
N SER A 146 5.21 -1.01 -0.03
CA SER A 146 5.60 0.11 -0.88
C SER A 146 4.92 1.41 -0.43
N ALA A 147 5.52 2.57 -0.72
CA ALA A 147 4.97 3.88 -0.39
C ALA A 147 3.51 4.08 -0.86
N ALA A 148 3.16 3.54 -2.03
CA ALA A 148 1.78 3.57 -2.53
C ALA A 148 0.81 2.78 -1.62
N THR A 149 1.23 1.61 -1.13
CA THR A 149 0.46 0.80 -0.18
C THR A 149 0.40 1.46 1.19
N GLN A 150 1.50 2.02 1.69
CA GLN A 150 1.55 2.76 2.96
C GLN A 150 0.51 3.88 2.96
N LYS A 151 0.49 4.70 1.90
CA LYS A 151 -0.50 5.78 1.74
C LYS A 151 -1.94 5.27 1.65
N ALA A 152 -2.17 4.18 0.92
CA ALA A 152 -3.51 3.61 0.76
C ALA A 152 -4.05 3.03 2.08
N LEU A 153 -3.19 2.41 2.87
CA LEU A 153 -3.53 1.83 4.18
C LEU A 153 -3.48 2.86 5.31
N ARG A 154 -2.93 4.05 5.06
CA ARG A 154 -2.65 5.09 6.06
C ARG A 154 -1.79 4.53 7.19
N LEU A 155 -0.63 3.99 6.81
CA LEU A 155 0.42 3.62 7.76
C LEU A 155 1.18 4.88 8.17
N GLU A 156 1.63 4.90 9.42
CA GLU A 156 2.44 5.98 9.99
C GLU A 156 3.90 5.55 9.87
N CYS A 157 4.59 6.13 8.89
CA CYS A 157 5.98 5.89 8.55
C CYS A 157 6.69 7.24 8.50
N ASP A 158 7.81 7.38 9.21
CA ASP A 158 8.69 8.56 9.17
C ASP A 158 9.71 8.50 8.02
#